data_AF-A0A557XWQ5-F1
#
_entry.id   AF-A0A557XWQ5-F1
#
_cell.length_a   1.000
_cell.length_b   1.000
_cell.length_c   1.000
_cell.angle_alpha   90.00
_cell.angle_beta   90.00
_cell.angle_gamma   90.00
#
_symmetry.space_group_name_H-M   'P 1'
#
loop_
_entity.id
_entity.type
_entity.pdbx_description
1 polymer ?
#
loop_
_entity_poly.entity_id
_entity_poly.type
_entity_poly.pdbx_seq_one_letter_code
_entity_poly.pdbx_strand_id
1 'polypeptide(L)'
;MSDAVKMKRPQPDTNSSVSSLAAYRKCAERARAAWPAFAAERRRRLRQGGGGQPVEKVAENILENLFTTVLDWPIENIRPQVERADIVLTRLGLKYLVLEVKRPGWLTGRQTAIDAALNQARLYADDQRVKAVAVSDSIMLYAADVVGGGLRPRVWLQLDTEEAPDDLWWLSVHGIYRLRPDLPVGLGALSMRNSEVGSDANLDAAVELHPKYKLAMQCFAYVGAANDTHTWKLPYLLADGITPDARRLPKAIQCILSNYRGAVVDIPEADVGDVLVRLGTAAAVLRKMPCQKPSTATAYREAHQFLAQLDRLCDVGCCPKE
;
A
#
# COMPACT_ATOMS: atom_id res chain seq x y z
N MET A 1 49.98 -33.61 -12.90
CA MET A 1 49.45 -32.39 -12.23
C MET A 1 48.55 -31.72 -13.27
N SER A 2 47.36 -32.22 -13.59
CA SER A 2 46.21 -32.56 -12.71
C SER A 2 45.46 -31.31 -12.23
N ASP A 3 44.92 -30.54 -13.18
CA ASP A 3 43.99 -29.46 -12.91
C ASP A 3 42.61 -30.01 -12.55
N ALA A 4 42.22 -29.85 -11.28
CA ALA A 4 40.90 -30.23 -10.80
C ALA A 4 39.87 -29.14 -11.13
N VAL A 5 39.04 -29.40 -12.14
CA VAL A 5 37.84 -28.59 -12.43
C VAL A 5 36.94 -28.57 -11.20
N LYS A 6 36.91 -27.45 -10.47
CA LYS A 6 35.99 -27.24 -9.36
C LYS A 6 34.55 -27.18 -9.87
N MET A 7 33.85 -28.31 -9.82
CA MET A 7 32.40 -28.36 -10.02
C MET A 7 31.72 -27.37 -9.07
N LYS A 8 31.12 -26.34 -9.64
CA LYS A 8 30.36 -25.31 -8.92
C LYS A 8 29.11 -25.97 -8.36
N ARG A 9 28.98 -26.07 -7.03
CA ARG A 9 27.76 -26.58 -6.39
C ARG A 9 26.55 -25.80 -6.91
N PRO A 10 25.42 -26.45 -7.27
CA PRO A 10 24.21 -25.72 -7.63
C PRO A 10 23.76 -24.89 -6.42
N GLN A 11 23.66 -23.58 -6.60
CA GLN A 11 23.06 -22.69 -5.59
C GLN A 11 21.57 -22.52 -5.88
N PRO A 12 20.73 -22.42 -4.84
CA PRO A 12 19.27 -22.46 -4.97
C PRO A 12 18.68 -21.17 -5.56
N ASP A 13 17.54 -21.31 -6.22
CA ASP A 13 16.87 -20.26 -6.99
C ASP A 13 16.48 -19.03 -6.16
N THR A 14 17.19 -17.91 -6.35
CA THR A 14 16.85 -16.62 -5.75
C THR A 14 15.77 -15.88 -6.55
N ASN A 15 14.68 -16.57 -6.90
CA ASN A 15 13.54 -15.98 -7.60
C ASN A 15 12.28 -16.11 -6.73
N SER A 16 12.22 -15.30 -5.66
CA SER A 16 11.04 -15.18 -4.80
C SER A 16 9.93 -14.46 -5.54
N SER A 17 9.34 -15.13 -6.54
CA SER A 17 8.15 -14.71 -7.26
C SER A 17 7.10 -14.20 -6.28
N VAL A 18 6.30 -13.22 -6.70
CA VAL A 18 5.17 -12.71 -5.90
C VAL A 18 4.21 -13.84 -5.50
N SER A 19 4.12 -14.91 -6.30
CA SER A 19 3.37 -16.13 -5.99
C SER A 19 3.87 -16.92 -4.75
N SER A 20 5.09 -16.68 -4.31
CA SER A 20 5.63 -17.22 -3.04
C SER A 20 5.06 -16.54 -1.79
N LEU A 21 4.44 -15.36 -1.92
CA LEU A 21 3.86 -14.64 -0.79
C LEU A 21 2.57 -15.32 -0.32
N ALA A 22 2.44 -15.57 0.98
CA ALA A 22 1.20 -16.12 1.56
C ALA A 22 -0.02 -15.21 1.31
N ALA A 23 0.18 -13.89 1.31
CA ALA A 23 -0.86 -12.92 0.98
C ALA A 23 -1.31 -13.00 -0.49
N TYR A 24 -0.37 -13.26 -1.44
CA TYR A 24 -0.72 -13.50 -2.84
C TYR A 24 -1.59 -14.75 -2.96
N ARG A 25 -1.13 -15.88 -2.39
CA ARG A 25 -1.87 -17.15 -2.50
C ARG A 25 -3.30 -17.02 -1.97
N LYS A 26 -3.47 -16.44 -0.77
CA LYS A 26 -4.80 -16.15 -0.20
C LYS A 26 -5.66 -15.27 -1.12
N CYS A 27 -5.07 -14.23 -1.73
CA CYS A 27 -5.79 -13.37 -2.67
C CYS A 27 -6.17 -14.09 -3.96
N ALA A 28 -5.29 -14.92 -4.53
CA ALA A 28 -5.56 -15.69 -5.74
C ALA A 28 -6.59 -16.81 -5.49
N GLU A 29 -6.50 -17.51 -4.36
CA GLU A 29 -7.48 -18.49 -3.89
C GLU A 29 -8.87 -17.83 -3.72
N ARG A 30 -8.95 -16.69 -3.02
CA ARG A 30 -10.18 -15.91 -2.88
C ARG A 30 -10.72 -15.45 -4.24
N ALA A 31 -9.86 -14.88 -5.08
CA ALA A 31 -10.27 -14.33 -6.36
C ALA A 31 -10.89 -15.42 -7.25
N ARG A 32 -10.23 -16.58 -7.37
CA ARG A 32 -10.76 -17.73 -8.12
C ARG A 32 -12.08 -18.27 -7.55
N ALA A 33 -12.23 -18.30 -6.22
CA ALA A 33 -13.48 -18.73 -5.58
C ALA A 33 -14.64 -17.72 -5.79
N ALA A 34 -14.36 -16.41 -5.75
CA ALA A 34 -15.36 -15.35 -5.90
C ALA A 34 -15.72 -15.06 -7.37
N TRP A 35 -14.81 -15.35 -8.32
CA TRP A 35 -14.94 -14.95 -9.72
C TRP A 35 -16.22 -15.40 -10.41
N PRO A 36 -16.72 -16.65 -10.27
CA PRO A 36 -17.94 -17.07 -10.97
C PRO A 36 -19.17 -16.26 -10.53
N ALA A 37 -19.26 -15.93 -9.23
CA ALA A 37 -20.33 -15.11 -8.68
C ALA A 37 -20.20 -13.64 -9.14
N PHE A 38 -18.99 -13.08 -9.08
CA PHE A 38 -18.68 -11.74 -9.60
C PHE A 38 -19.05 -11.62 -11.10
N ALA A 39 -18.64 -12.58 -11.93
CA ALA A 39 -18.90 -12.58 -13.37
C ALA A 39 -20.40 -12.73 -13.67
N ALA A 40 -21.14 -13.56 -12.94
CA ALA A 40 -22.59 -13.67 -13.07
C ALA A 40 -23.31 -12.37 -12.70
N GLU A 41 -22.92 -11.73 -11.60
CA GLU A 41 -23.47 -10.46 -11.12
C GLU A 41 -23.15 -9.31 -12.08
N ARG A 42 -21.92 -9.24 -12.59
CA ARG A 42 -21.51 -8.31 -13.65
C ARG A 42 -22.38 -8.45 -14.89
N ARG A 43 -22.57 -9.68 -15.41
CA ARG A 43 -23.47 -9.96 -16.55
C ARG A 43 -24.94 -9.60 -16.25
N ARG A 44 -25.38 -9.65 -14.98
CA ARG A 44 -26.73 -9.20 -14.59
C ARG A 44 -26.84 -7.67 -14.65
N ARG A 45 -25.90 -6.95 -14.04
CA ARG A 45 -25.88 -5.47 -14.01
C ARG A 45 -25.75 -4.86 -15.41
N LEU A 46 -24.87 -5.40 -16.25
CA LEU A 46 -24.72 -4.94 -17.64
C LEU A 46 -26.01 -5.08 -18.46
N ARG A 47 -26.83 -6.11 -18.21
CA ARG A 47 -28.16 -6.27 -18.85
C ARG A 47 -29.21 -5.31 -18.30
N GLN A 48 -29.10 -4.90 -17.04
CA GLN A 48 -30.04 -3.94 -16.41
C GLN A 48 -29.78 -2.49 -16.85
N GLY A 49 -28.55 -2.15 -17.27
CA GLY A 49 -28.16 -0.79 -17.66
C GLY A 49 -28.93 -0.17 -18.85
N GLY A 50 -29.74 -0.94 -19.57
CA GLY A 50 -30.66 -0.42 -20.60
C GLY A 50 -31.96 0.19 -20.05
N GLY A 51 -32.24 0.05 -18.75
CA GLY A 51 -33.55 0.38 -18.13
C GLY A 51 -33.66 1.74 -17.43
N GLY A 52 -32.77 2.70 -17.69
CA GLY A 52 -32.89 4.08 -17.20
C GLY A 52 -32.03 4.48 -15.99
N GLN A 53 -31.12 3.63 -15.51
CA GLN A 53 -30.03 4.10 -14.64
C GLN A 53 -28.96 4.87 -15.44
N PRO A 54 -28.26 5.84 -14.83
CA PRO A 54 -27.04 6.40 -15.42
C PRO A 54 -26.04 5.28 -15.71
N VAL A 55 -25.64 5.12 -16.97
CA VAL A 55 -24.91 3.92 -17.43
C VAL A 55 -23.50 3.84 -16.81
N GLU A 56 -22.90 4.97 -16.40
CA GLU A 56 -21.66 4.99 -15.59
C GLU A 56 -21.85 4.35 -14.21
N LYS A 57 -22.99 4.56 -13.54
CA LYS A 57 -23.23 4.01 -12.19
C LYS A 57 -23.29 2.48 -12.18
N VAL A 58 -23.67 1.88 -13.31
CA VAL A 58 -23.58 0.42 -13.52
C VAL A 58 -22.12 -0.05 -13.48
N ALA A 59 -21.21 0.67 -14.13
CA ALA A 59 -19.79 0.34 -14.12
C ALA A 59 -19.14 0.58 -12.75
N GLU A 60 -19.44 1.70 -12.08
CA GLU A 60 -18.98 1.97 -10.70
C GLU A 60 -19.33 0.82 -9.76
N ASN A 61 -20.60 0.39 -9.77
CA ASN A 61 -21.06 -0.67 -8.87
C ASN A 61 -20.46 -2.05 -9.21
N ILE A 62 -20.09 -2.30 -10.47
CA ILE A 62 -19.34 -3.52 -10.85
C ILE A 62 -17.91 -3.44 -10.29
N LEU A 63 -17.29 -2.26 -10.30
CA LEU A 63 -15.94 -2.05 -9.77
C LEU A 63 -15.92 -2.10 -8.24
N GLU A 64 -16.92 -1.56 -7.56
CA GLU A 64 -17.14 -1.73 -6.12
C GLU A 64 -17.23 -3.21 -5.73
N ASN A 65 -18.01 -4.01 -6.48
CA ASN A 65 -18.08 -5.47 -6.30
C ASN A 65 -16.72 -6.16 -6.54
N LEU A 66 -15.94 -5.72 -7.54
CA LEU A 66 -14.60 -6.25 -7.81
C LEU A 66 -13.67 -5.97 -6.62
N PHE A 67 -13.64 -4.73 -6.13
CA PHE A 67 -12.75 -4.34 -5.04
C PHE A 67 -13.13 -5.02 -3.71
N THR A 68 -14.41 -5.10 -3.38
CA THR A 68 -14.89 -5.78 -2.16
C THR A 68 -14.75 -7.31 -2.24
N THR A 69 -15.42 -7.95 -3.20
CA THR A 69 -15.62 -9.41 -3.16
C THR A 69 -14.41 -10.20 -3.67
N VAL A 70 -13.66 -9.66 -4.63
CA VAL A 70 -12.51 -10.33 -5.26
C VAL A 70 -11.19 -9.88 -4.65
N LEU A 71 -11.04 -8.57 -4.40
CA LEU A 71 -9.77 -7.93 -4.02
C LEU A 71 -9.61 -7.60 -2.52
N ASP A 72 -10.60 -7.91 -1.69
CA ASP A 72 -10.54 -7.83 -0.22
C ASP A 72 -10.37 -6.41 0.33
N TRP A 73 -10.87 -5.41 -0.40
CA TRP A 73 -11.04 -4.06 0.13
C TRP A 73 -12.32 -4.02 0.98
N PRO A 74 -12.25 -3.57 2.25
CA PRO A 74 -13.44 -3.22 3.00
C PRO A 74 -14.28 -2.16 2.26
N ILE A 75 -15.61 -2.18 2.41
CA ILE A 75 -16.50 -1.28 1.66
C ILE A 75 -16.28 0.19 2.05
N GLU A 76 -15.97 0.44 3.31
CA GLU A 76 -15.62 1.77 3.85
C GLU A 76 -14.35 2.36 3.25
N ASN A 77 -13.49 1.52 2.66
CA ASN A 77 -12.24 1.91 2.01
C ASN A 77 -12.42 2.19 0.51
N ILE A 78 -13.62 2.00 -0.05
CA ILE A 78 -13.98 2.37 -1.42
C ILE A 78 -14.80 3.66 -1.32
N ARG A 79 -14.16 4.81 -1.56
CA ARG A 79 -14.78 6.13 -1.38
C ARG A 79 -15.26 6.66 -2.74
N PRO A 80 -16.57 6.65 -3.05
CA PRO A 80 -17.08 7.24 -4.27
C PRO A 80 -17.06 8.78 -4.22
N GLN A 81 -16.86 9.42 -5.36
CA GLN A 81 -17.03 10.88 -5.56
C GLN A 81 -16.17 11.76 -4.63
N VAL A 82 -14.96 11.30 -4.26
CA VAL A 82 -14.00 12.08 -3.46
C VAL A 82 -13.25 13.05 -4.36
N GLU A 83 -13.38 14.35 -4.06
CA GLU A 83 -12.63 15.43 -4.72
C GLU A 83 -12.72 15.31 -6.26
N ARG A 84 -13.94 15.04 -6.74
CA ARG A 84 -14.34 14.89 -8.16
C ARG A 84 -13.82 13.64 -8.88
N ALA A 85 -13.08 12.74 -8.23
CA ALA A 85 -12.78 11.42 -8.76
C ALA A 85 -13.94 10.45 -8.51
N ASP A 86 -14.26 9.58 -9.48
CA ASP A 86 -15.41 8.68 -9.38
C ASP A 86 -15.28 7.70 -8.21
N ILE A 87 -14.12 7.06 -8.06
CA ILE A 87 -13.78 6.16 -6.96
C ILE A 87 -12.35 6.42 -6.50
N VAL A 88 -12.14 6.54 -5.19
CA VAL A 88 -10.81 6.55 -4.55
C VAL A 88 -10.71 5.39 -3.58
N LEU A 89 -9.66 4.57 -3.71
CA LEU A 89 -9.36 3.52 -2.73
C LEU A 89 -8.50 4.10 -1.62
N THR A 90 -8.99 3.99 -0.38
CA THR A 90 -8.32 4.45 0.83
C THR A 90 -8.03 3.31 1.78
N ARG A 91 -7.07 3.48 2.69
CA ARG A 91 -6.89 2.57 3.84
C ARG A 91 -6.25 3.37 4.96
N LEU A 92 -6.84 3.32 6.17
CA LEU A 92 -6.42 4.16 7.30
C LEU A 92 -6.44 5.67 6.93
N GLY A 93 -7.44 6.09 6.14
CA GLY A 93 -7.57 7.47 5.61
C GLY A 93 -6.58 7.85 4.50
N LEU A 94 -5.54 7.05 4.26
CA LEU A 94 -4.55 7.31 3.21
C LEU A 94 -5.09 6.88 1.84
N LYS A 95 -4.92 7.71 0.81
CA LYS A 95 -5.40 7.49 -0.56
C LYS A 95 -4.36 6.73 -1.38
N TYR A 96 -4.73 5.57 -1.94
CA TYR A 96 -3.81 4.65 -2.65
C TYR A 96 -4.05 4.57 -4.16
N LEU A 97 -5.29 4.67 -4.63
CA LEU A 97 -5.65 4.59 -6.05
C LEU A 97 -6.78 5.57 -6.36
N VAL A 98 -6.61 6.38 -7.41
CA VAL A 98 -7.70 7.12 -8.05
C VAL A 98 -8.20 6.32 -9.25
N LEU A 99 -9.50 6.13 -9.38
CA LEU A 99 -10.14 5.38 -10.45
C LEU A 99 -11.18 6.25 -11.15
N GLU A 100 -10.99 6.44 -12.46
CA GLU A 100 -11.96 7.07 -13.36
C GLU A 100 -12.82 5.98 -14.03
N VAL A 101 -14.13 6.17 -14.03
CA VAL A 101 -15.09 5.17 -14.49
C VAL A 101 -15.86 5.69 -15.70
N LYS A 102 -15.89 4.92 -16.78
CA LYS A 102 -16.65 5.24 -18.00
C LYS A 102 -17.77 4.23 -18.25
N ARG A 103 -18.69 4.59 -19.15
CA ARG A 103 -19.83 3.73 -19.54
C ARG A 103 -19.35 2.38 -20.08
N PRO A 104 -20.04 1.27 -19.78
CA PRO A 104 -19.70 -0.05 -20.31
C PRO A 104 -19.38 -0.10 -21.80
N GLY A 105 -18.20 -0.62 -22.14
CA GLY A 105 -17.68 -0.74 -23.50
C GLY A 105 -17.24 0.56 -24.16
N TRP A 106 -17.16 1.68 -23.43
CA TRP A 106 -16.72 2.97 -23.96
C TRP A 106 -15.22 3.02 -24.27
N LEU A 107 -14.40 2.28 -23.52
CA LEU A 107 -12.93 2.29 -23.61
C LEU A 107 -12.40 1.17 -24.51
N THR A 108 -13.08 0.02 -24.57
CA THR A 108 -12.65 -1.15 -25.36
C THR A 108 -12.36 -0.77 -26.83
N GLY A 109 -11.11 -0.96 -27.25
CA GLY A 109 -10.65 -0.66 -28.61
C GLY A 109 -10.44 0.82 -28.95
N ARG A 110 -10.51 1.73 -27.98
CA ARG A 110 -10.43 3.19 -28.21
C ARG A 110 -9.30 3.85 -27.43
N GLN A 111 -8.08 3.78 -27.97
CA GLN A 111 -6.88 4.34 -27.34
C GLN A 111 -7.06 5.81 -26.91
N THR A 112 -7.61 6.66 -27.77
CA THR A 112 -7.85 8.08 -27.47
C THR A 112 -8.82 8.31 -26.31
N ALA A 113 -9.81 7.42 -26.10
CA ALA A 113 -10.72 7.49 -24.96
C ALA A 113 -10.05 7.03 -23.66
N ILE A 114 -9.15 6.04 -23.75
CA ILE A 114 -8.32 5.56 -22.63
C ILE A 114 -7.34 6.65 -22.21
N ASP A 115 -6.64 7.28 -23.15
CA ASP A 115 -5.70 8.37 -22.88
C ASP A 115 -6.40 9.59 -22.26
N ALA A 116 -7.59 9.95 -22.74
CA ALA A 116 -8.40 11.02 -22.17
C ALA A 116 -8.86 10.71 -20.73
N ALA A 117 -9.34 9.50 -20.46
CA ALA A 117 -9.71 9.07 -19.11
C ALA A 117 -8.51 9.01 -18.17
N LEU A 118 -7.33 8.59 -18.66
CA LEU A 118 -6.09 8.57 -17.88
C LEU A 118 -5.59 9.97 -17.53
N ASN A 119 -5.70 10.92 -18.45
CA ASN A 119 -5.37 12.31 -18.17
C ASN A 119 -6.31 12.89 -17.11
N GLN A 120 -7.61 12.57 -17.16
CA GLN A 120 -8.58 12.97 -16.13
C GLN A 120 -8.25 12.35 -14.77
N ALA A 121 -8.06 11.03 -14.69
CA ALA A 121 -7.65 10.33 -13.47
C ALA A 121 -6.33 10.88 -12.90
N ARG A 122 -5.38 11.27 -13.78
CA ARG A 122 -4.11 11.87 -13.39
C ARG A 122 -4.26 13.28 -12.82
N LEU A 123 -5.13 14.12 -13.36
CA LEU A 123 -5.39 15.45 -12.80
C LEU A 123 -5.90 15.34 -11.36
N TYR A 124 -6.82 14.41 -11.10
CA TYR A 124 -7.25 14.12 -9.73
C TYR A 124 -6.11 13.51 -8.89
N ALA A 125 -5.35 12.55 -9.41
CA ALA A 125 -4.24 11.98 -8.64
C ALA A 125 -3.14 12.99 -8.29
N ASP A 126 -2.92 14.03 -9.11
CA ASP A 126 -1.98 15.11 -8.82
C ASP A 126 -2.49 16.01 -7.68
N ASP A 127 -3.74 16.50 -7.81
CA ASP A 127 -4.46 17.29 -6.79
C ASP A 127 -4.53 16.57 -5.43
N GLN A 128 -4.84 15.26 -5.47
CA GLN A 128 -4.96 14.41 -4.28
C GLN A 128 -3.63 13.79 -3.81
N ARG A 129 -2.50 14.09 -4.48
CA ARG A 129 -1.16 13.51 -4.26
C ARG A 129 -1.16 11.98 -4.15
N VAL A 130 -1.93 11.30 -5.03
CA VAL A 130 -2.05 9.84 -5.15
C VAL A 130 -1.09 9.31 -6.22
N LYS A 131 -0.53 8.12 -5.97
CA LYS A 131 0.57 7.57 -6.78
C LYS A 131 0.18 6.51 -7.79
N ALA A 132 -1.08 6.06 -7.77
CA ALA A 132 -1.60 5.16 -8.77
C ALA A 132 -2.92 5.71 -9.32
N VAL A 133 -3.10 5.55 -10.63
CA VAL A 133 -4.33 5.83 -11.35
C VAL A 133 -4.86 4.57 -11.99
N ALA A 134 -6.17 4.49 -12.16
CA ALA A 134 -6.82 3.49 -12.97
C ALA A 134 -7.94 4.10 -13.81
N VAL A 135 -8.25 3.44 -14.92
CA VAL A 135 -9.42 3.69 -15.76
C VAL A 135 -10.13 2.37 -16.00
N SER A 136 -11.45 2.38 -16.00
CA SER A 136 -12.24 1.21 -16.35
C SER A 136 -13.60 1.58 -16.91
N ASP A 137 -14.10 0.74 -17.81
CA ASP A 137 -15.49 0.73 -18.25
C ASP A 137 -16.25 -0.51 -17.76
N SER A 138 -15.77 -1.18 -16.72
CA SER A 138 -16.24 -2.50 -16.26
C SER A 138 -16.15 -3.64 -17.29
N ILE A 139 -15.61 -3.42 -18.49
CA ILE A 139 -15.20 -4.49 -19.42
C ILE A 139 -13.69 -4.63 -19.38
N MET A 140 -12.97 -3.53 -19.59
CA MET A 140 -11.52 -3.47 -19.40
C MET A 140 -11.17 -2.70 -18.11
N LEU A 141 -10.00 -3.00 -17.55
CA LEU A 141 -9.40 -2.23 -16.46
C LEU A 141 -7.93 -2.03 -16.77
N TYR A 142 -7.49 -0.78 -16.81
CA TYR A 142 -6.08 -0.41 -16.89
C TYR A 142 -5.69 0.42 -15.67
N ALA A 143 -4.52 0.13 -15.09
CA ALA A 143 -3.96 0.91 -13.99
C ALA A 143 -2.47 1.17 -14.21
N ALA A 144 -1.97 2.27 -13.67
CA ALA A 144 -0.58 2.70 -13.77
C ALA A 144 -0.10 3.44 -12.50
N ASP A 145 1.18 3.31 -12.20
CA ASP A 145 1.86 4.15 -11.21
C ASP A 145 2.27 5.49 -11.85
N VAL A 146 2.05 6.60 -11.15
CA VAL A 146 2.48 7.95 -11.56
C VAL A 146 3.95 8.15 -11.15
N VAL A 147 4.85 8.29 -12.13
CA VAL A 147 6.30 8.35 -11.89
C VAL A 147 6.93 9.42 -12.78
N GLY A 148 7.57 10.43 -12.18
CA GLY A 148 8.38 11.42 -12.91
C GLY A 148 7.62 12.23 -13.98
N GLY A 149 6.31 12.44 -13.80
CA GLY A 149 5.44 13.09 -14.78
C GLY A 149 4.93 12.18 -15.90
N GLY A 150 5.30 10.90 -15.91
CA GLY A 150 4.77 9.86 -16.79
C GLY A 150 3.95 8.80 -16.04
N LEU A 151 3.47 7.81 -16.79
CA LEU A 151 2.74 6.65 -16.29
C LEU A 151 3.55 5.37 -16.51
N ARG A 152 3.67 4.53 -15.48
CA ARG A 152 4.24 3.18 -15.56
C ARG A 152 3.12 2.14 -15.46
N PRO A 153 2.83 1.35 -16.50
CA PRO A 153 1.78 0.33 -16.47
C PRO A 153 1.87 -0.60 -15.26
N ARG A 154 0.77 -0.68 -14.48
CA ARG A 154 0.60 -1.58 -13.33
C ARG A 154 -0.17 -2.84 -13.72
N VAL A 155 -1.32 -2.72 -14.38
CA VAL A 155 -2.08 -3.85 -14.95
C VAL A 155 -2.88 -3.41 -16.18
N TRP A 156 -3.14 -4.33 -17.11
CA TRP A 156 -4.11 -4.20 -18.19
C TRP A 156 -4.92 -5.50 -18.28
N LEU A 157 -6.22 -5.43 -18.02
CA LEU A 157 -7.07 -6.60 -17.79
C LEU A 157 -8.38 -6.51 -18.58
N GLN A 158 -8.91 -7.67 -18.97
CA GLN A 158 -10.32 -7.84 -19.31
C GLN A 158 -11.05 -8.47 -18.12
N LEU A 159 -12.30 -8.06 -17.89
CA LEU A 159 -13.16 -8.47 -16.77
C LEU A 159 -14.31 -9.38 -17.21
N ASP A 160 -14.31 -9.83 -18.46
CA ASP A 160 -15.25 -10.80 -19.03
C ASP A 160 -14.66 -12.22 -19.20
N THR A 161 -13.45 -12.45 -18.70
CA THR A 161 -12.78 -13.76 -18.69
C THR A 161 -13.52 -14.80 -17.84
N GLU A 162 -13.38 -16.08 -18.20
CA GLU A 162 -13.96 -17.20 -17.45
C GLU A 162 -13.30 -17.41 -16.08
N GLU A 163 -11.99 -17.15 -16.00
CA GLU A 163 -11.19 -17.22 -14.76
C GLU A 163 -10.71 -15.84 -14.31
N ALA A 164 -10.42 -15.71 -13.01
CA ALA A 164 -9.85 -14.49 -12.42
C ALA A 164 -8.42 -14.24 -12.93
N PRO A 165 -8.12 -13.08 -13.54
CA PRO A 165 -6.74 -12.75 -13.91
C PRO A 165 -5.85 -12.60 -12.67
N ASP A 166 -4.79 -13.40 -12.56
CA ASP A 166 -3.85 -13.38 -11.41
C ASP A 166 -3.21 -11.98 -11.17
N ASP A 167 -3.07 -11.17 -12.23
CA ASP A 167 -2.56 -9.79 -12.15
C ASP A 167 -3.46 -8.85 -11.33
N LEU A 168 -4.74 -9.20 -11.09
CA LEU A 168 -5.63 -8.48 -10.17
C LEU A 168 -5.00 -8.28 -8.77
N TRP A 169 -4.11 -9.17 -8.35
CA TRP A 169 -3.32 -9.04 -7.13
C TRP A 169 -2.70 -7.64 -6.94
N TRP A 170 -2.20 -7.01 -8.02
CA TRP A 170 -1.52 -5.71 -7.96
C TRP A 170 -2.42 -4.53 -7.56
N LEU A 171 -3.75 -4.75 -7.55
CA LEU A 171 -4.76 -3.80 -7.08
C LEU A 171 -5.46 -4.24 -5.80
N SER A 172 -5.10 -5.40 -5.23
CA SER A 172 -5.58 -5.83 -3.92
C SER A 172 -5.07 -4.92 -2.80
N VAL A 173 -5.74 -5.00 -1.64
CA VAL A 173 -5.30 -4.38 -0.38
C VAL A 173 -3.86 -4.75 0.04
N HIS A 174 -3.26 -5.79 -0.56
CA HIS A 174 -1.89 -6.21 -0.30
C HIS A 174 -0.88 -6.03 -1.45
N GLY A 175 -1.36 -5.66 -2.64
CA GLY A 175 -0.56 -5.41 -3.83
C GLY A 175 -0.40 -3.94 -4.20
N ILE A 176 -1.36 -3.07 -3.84
CA ILE A 176 -1.43 -1.70 -4.35
C ILE A 176 -0.19 -0.84 -4.03
N TYR A 177 0.33 -0.90 -2.81
CA TYR A 177 1.55 -0.16 -2.40
C TYR A 177 2.86 -0.85 -2.84
N ARG A 178 2.80 -2.02 -3.48
CA ARG A 178 3.99 -2.68 -4.02
C ARG A 178 4.25 -2.14 -5.42
N LEU A 179 5.46 -1.66 -5.68
CA LEU A 179 5.92 -1.40 -7.05
C LEU A 179 5.94 -2.71 -7.84
N ARG A 180 5.35 -2.72 -9.05
CA ARG A 180 5.51 -3.82 -10.00
C ARG A 180 6.94 -3.74 -10.59
N PRO A 181 7.80 -4.76 -10.44
CA PRO A 181 9.14 -4.72 -11.03
C PRO A 181 9.04 -4.68 -12.55
N ASP A 182 9.89 -3.88 -13.20
CA ASP A 182 10.16 -4.06 -14.63
C ASP A 182 11.07 -5.29 -14.76
N LEU A 183 10.82 -6.14 -15.75
CA LEU A 183 11.74 -7.22 -16.12
C LEU A 183 12.71 -6.70 -17.19
N PRO A 184 14.01 -7.09 -17.20
CA PRO A 184 14.67 -8.10 -16.36
C PRO A 184 16.04 -7.69 -15.75
N VAL A 185 16.65 -8.65 -15.03
CA VAL A 185 18.04 -8.71 -14.52
C VAL A 185 18.40 -7.85 -13.30
N GLY A 186 18.20 -8.44 -12.12
CA GLY A 186 19.31 -8.85 -11.25
C GLY A 186 20.23 -7.78 -10.63
N LEU A 187 19.94 -7.41 -9.37
CA LEU A 187 20.95 -7.03 -8.36
C LEU A 187 20.36 -7.25 -6.97
N GLY A 188 20.81 -8.32 -6.29
CA GLY A 188 20.29 -8.70 -4.98
C GLY A 188 21.24 -8.33 -3.83
N ALA A 189 20.67 -7.93 -2.69
CA ALA A 189 21.31 -8.03 -1.37
C ALA A 189 20.29 -7.78 -0.25
N LEU A 190 20.05 -8.78 0.62
CA LEU A 190 19.66 -8.56 2.02
C LEU A 190 19.90 -9.83 2.87
N SER A 191 20.83 -9.77 3.83
CA SER A 191 20.66 -10.37 5.17
C SER A 191 21.82 -10.01 6.10
N MET A 192 21.48 -9.51 7.29
CA MET A 192 22.33 -9.52 8.48
C MET A 192 21.49 -10.05 9.65
N ARG A 193 22.07 -10.91 10.48
CA ARG A 193 21.48 -11.37 11.75
C ARG A 193 22.05 -10.56 12.93
N ASN A 194 21.34 -10.58 14.05
CA ASN A 194 21.67 -9.83 15.27
C ASN A 194 22.85 -10.42 16.05
N SER A 195 23.43 -9.60 16.94
CA SER A 195 23.83 -9.94 18.32
C SER A 195 23.77 -8.68 19.22
N GLU A 196 23.80 -8.85 20.54
CA GLU A 196 23.55 -7.83 21.59
C GLU A 196 24.71 -7.76 22.61
N VAL A 197 24.72 -6.76 23.50
CA VAL A 197 24.97 -6.83 24.97
C VAL A 197 25.17 -5.41 25.58
N GLY A 198 24.47 -5.15 26.70
CA GLY A 198 24.78 -4.15 27.76
C GLY A 198 24.28 -2.70 27.55
N SER A 199 24.14 -1.86 28.59
CA SER A 199 23.96 -2.12 30.04
C SER A 199 23.53 -0.84 30.82
N ASP A 200 22.66 -1.03 31.83
CA ASP A 200 22.29 -0.21 33.00
C ASP A 200 22.28 1.34 33.01
N ALA A 201 21.09 1.88 33.31
CA ALA A 201 20.88 2.83 34.41
C ALA A 201 19.48 2.59 35.04
N ASN A 202 19.35 2.75 36.36
CA ASN A 202 18.15 2.39 37.13
C ASN A 202 17.30 3.64 37.46
N LEU A 203 15.96 3.52 37.48
CA LEU A 203 15.05 4.49 38.09
C LEU A 203 13.68 3.86 38.37
N ASP A 204 13.28 3.81 39.65
CA ASP A 204 12.01 3.24 40.10
C ASP A 204 10.82 4.13 39.75
N ALA A 205 9.98 3.62 38.85
CA ALA A 205 8.54 3.83 38.85
C ALA A 205 7.91 2.57 38.26
N ALA A 206 6.81 2.08 38.85
CA ALA A 206 6.11 0.88 38.37
C ALA A 206 5.32 1.18 37.08
N VAL A 207 6.04 1.41 35.99
CA VAL A 207 5.48 1.63 34.66
C VAL A 207 5.12 0.28 34.06
N GLU A 208 3.85 0.12 33.68
CA GLU A 208 3.38 -1.09 33.01
C GLU A 208 4.16 -1.29 31.70
N LEU A 209 4.85 -2.42 31.56
CA LEU A 209 5.64 -2.72 30.37
C LEU A 209 4.86 -3.65 29.44
N HIS A 210 4.82 -3.31 28.14
CA HIS A 210 4.13 -4.14 27.15
C HIS A 210 4.67 -5.59 27.20
N PRO A 211 3.80 -6.62 27.42
CA PRO A 211 4.22 -8.00 27.69
C PRO A 211 5.22 -8.60 26.69
N LYS A 212 5.05 -8.30 25.40
CA LYS A 212 5.87 -8.80 24.29
C LYS A 212 7.15 -8.00 24.05
N TYR A 213 7.08 -6.67 24.12
CA TYR A 213 8.19 -5.79 23.71
C TYR A 213 9.09 -5.34 24.86
N LYS A 214 8.63 -5.50 26.12
CA LYS A 214 9.30 -5.04 27.34
C LYS A 214 9.69 -3.54 27.25
N LEU A 215 8.75 -2.74 26.75
CA LEU A 215 8.85 -1.30 26.59
C LEU A 215 7.65 -0.62 27.26
N ALA A 216 7.86 0.59 27.76
CA ALA A 216 6.83 1.46 28.29
C ALA A 216 6.02 2.13 27.16
N MET A 217 4.85 2.69 27.52
CA MET A 217 3.86 3.24 26.57
C MET A 217 4.44 4.32 25.63
N GLN A 218 5.33 5.19 26.11
CA GLN A 218 5.91 6.28 25.34
C GLN A 218 6.79 5.81 24.17
N CYS A 219 7.24 4.55 24.18
CA CYS A 219 8.03 3.98 23.09
C CYS A 219 7.19 3.59 21.85
N PHE A 220 5.85 3.69 21.93
CA PHE A 220 4.89 3.27 20.91
C PHE A 220 4.31 4.48 20.17
N ALA A 221 4.17 4.36 18.84
CA ALA A 221 3.70 5.49 18.04
C ALA A 221 2.20 5.73 18.18
N TYR A 222 1.44 4.71 18.60
CA TYR A 222 0.02 4.81 18.94
C TYR A 222 -0.27 4.06 20.25
N VAL A 223 -1.08 4.68 21.11
CA VAL A 223 -1.61 4.13 22.36
C VAL A 223 -3.06 4.56 22.45
N GLY A 224 -3.99 3.61 22.40
CA GLY A 224 -5.43 3.90 22.53
C GLY A 224 -5.85 4.05 23.99
N ALA A 225 -5.63 3.00 24.79
CA ALA A 225 -5.88 2.99 26.23
C ALA A 225 -4.57 2.72 26.99
N ALA A 226 -4.24 3.61 27.92
CA ALA A 226 -2.98 3.55 28.68
C ALA A 226 -2.89 2.34 29.63
N ASN A 227 -4.01 1.68 29.93
CA ASN A 227 -4.11 0.46 30.74
C ASN A 227 -4.41 -0.81 29.92
N ASP A 228 -4.41 -0.73 28.58
CA ASP A 228 -4.53 -1.90 27.71
C ASP A 228 -3.38 -1.92 26.70
N THR A 229 -2.37 -2.73 27.03
CA THR A 229 -1.18 -2.95 26.19
C THR A 229 -1.50 -3.57 24.82
N HIS A 230 -2.69 -4.14 24.59
CA HIS A 230 -3.11 -4.58 23.26
C HIS A 230 -3.39 -3.39 22.33
N THR A 231 -3.73 -2.21 22.85
CA THR A 231 -3.93 -0.99 22.06
C THR A 231 -2.61 -0.30 21.69
N TRP A 232 -1.48 -0.69 22.29
CA TRP A 232 -0.18 -0.06 22.06
C TRP A 232 0.44 -0.61 20.77
N LYS A 233 0.51 0.20 19.73
CA LYS A 233 0.99 -0.23 18.40
C LYS A 233 2.28 0.49 18.03
N LEU A 234 3.06 -0.20 17.18
CA LEU A 234 4.21 0.39 16.47
C LEU A 234 5.32 0.92 17.42
N PRO A 235 6.02 0.04 18.16
CA PRO A 235 7.18 0.47 18.96
C PRO A 235 8.26 1.03 18.03
N TYR A 236 8.74 2.24 18.32
CA TYR A 236 9.65 3.00 17.46
C TYR A 236 10.80 3.71 18.20
N LEU A 237 10.74 3.80 19.53
CA LEU A 237 11.85 4.28 20.37
C LEU A 237 12.59 3.11 21.05
N LEU A 238 13.78 3.40 21.59
CA LEU A 238 14.50 2.56 22.52
C LEU A 238 13.82 2.57 23.91
N ALA A 239 14.37 1.77 24.83
CA ALA A 239 13.84 1.65 26.20
C ALA A 239 13.95 2.93 27.04
N ASP A 240 14.77 3.90 26.61
CA ASP A 240 14.85 5.24 27.20
C ASP A 240 13.58 6.08 26.95
N GLY A 241 12.71 5.66 26.02
CA GLY A 241 11.49 6.40 25.66
C GLY A 241 11.75 7.73 24.94
N ILE A 242 12.98 7.96 24.45
CA ILE A 242 13.42 9.23 23.84
C ILE A 242 14.12 8.97 22.51
N THR A 243 15.06 8.02 22.44
CA THR A 243 15.90 7.81 21.27
C THR A 243 15.18 6.95 20.21
N PRO A 244 15.07 7.38 18.95
CA PRO A 244 14.48 6.57 17.88
C PRO A 244 15.25 5.26 17.61
N ASP A 245 14.55 4.13 17.69
CA ASP A 245 15.09 2.80 17.32
C ASP A 245 15.15 2.68 15.78
N ALA A 246 16.32 2.95 15.22
CA ALA A 246 16.60 2.84 13.79
C ALA A 246 16.32 1.44 13.18
N ARG A 247 16.21 0.38 14.00
CA ARG A 247 15.88 -0.99 13.56
C ARG A 247 14.36 -1.25 13.58
N ARG A 248 13.58 -0.53 14.38
CA ARG A 248 12.11 -0.67 14.48
C ARG A 248 11.36 0.39 13.68
N LEU A 249 11.84 1.62 13.64
CA LEU A 249 11.19 2.76 12.99
C LEU A 249 10.76 2.50 11.52
N PRO A 250 11.59 1.93 10.62
CA PRO A 250 11.15 1.59 9.26
C PRO A 250 9.98 0.60 9.23
N LYS A 251 9.93 -0.33 10.20
CA LYS A 251 8.89 -1.37 10.30
C LYS A 251 7.59 -0.77 10.84
N ALA A 252 7.69 0.13 11.82
CA ALA A 252 6.56 0.89 12.35
C ALA A 252 5.84 1.67 11.22
N ILE A 253 6.62 2.40 10.41
CA ILE A 253 6.12 3.10 9.22
C ILE A 253 5.48 2.11 8.23
N GLN A 254 6.16 1.01 7.90
CA GLN A 254 5.66 0.00 6.95
C GLN A 254 4.38 -0.72 7.41
N CYS A 255 4.11 -0.82 8.71
CA CYS A 255 2.84 -1.39 9.20
C CYS A 255 1.63 -0.52 8.87
N ILE A 256 1.79 0.80 8.79
CA ILE A 256 0.74 1.75 8.39
C ILE A 256 0.61 1.77 6.88
N LEU A 257 1.72 2.10 6.19
CA LEU A 257 1.72 2.44 4.76
C LEU A 257 1.69 1.21 3.82
N SER A 258 1.91 0.00 4.35
CA SER A 258 2.09 -1.22 3.55
C SER A 258 1.59 -2.46 4.32
N ASN A 259 2.19 -3.64 4.09
CA ASN A 259 2.10 -4.78 5.00
C ASN A 259 3.49 -5.28 5.45
N TYR A 260 3.97 -4.83 6.61
CA TYR A 260 5.15 -5.47 7.21
C TYR A 260 4.82 -6.92 7.59
N ARG A 261 5.30 -7.89 6.79
CA ARG A 261 5.09 -9.34 6.96
C ARG A 261 3.61 -9.77 7.03
N GLY A 262 2.69 -9.02 6.41
CA GLY A 262 1.26 -9.32 6.46
C GLY A 262 0.56 -8.91 7.77
N ALA A 263 1.24 -8.20 8.67
CA ALA A 263 0.59 -7.59 9.82
C ALA A 263 -0.27 -6.41 9.34
N VAL A 264 -1.56 -6.44 9.68
CA VAL A 264 -2.44 -5.27 9.64
C VAL A 264 -2.35 -4.59 11.00
N VAL A 265 -2.12 -3.28 11.02
CA VAL A 265 -2.25 -2.49 12.24
C VAL A 265 -3.66 -1.90 12.30
N ASP A 266 -4.24 -1.95 13.48
CA ASP A 266 -5.55 -1.39 13.81
C ASP A 266 -5.31 -0.10 14.62
N ILE A 267 -5.64 1.03 13.99
CA ILE A 267 -5.48 2.41 14.47
C ILE A 267 -6.66 3.21 13.87
N PRO A 268 -7.40 4.03 14.66
CA PRO A 268 -8.48 4.86 14.13
C PRO A 268 -7.99 5.85 13.07
N GLU A 269 -8.78 6.05 12.01
CA GLU A 269 -8.44 6.91 10.85
C GLU A 269 -8.00 8.33 11.26
N ALA A 270 -8.66 8.91 12.28
CA ALA A 270 -8.34 10.23 12.82
C ALA A 270 -6.92 10.33 13.41
N ASP A 271 -6.41 9.26 14.02
CA ASP A 271 -5.11 9.24 14.71
C ASP A 271 -3.94 9.02 13.75
N VAL A 272 -4.19 8.46 12.55
CA VAL A 272 -3.15 8.03 11.60
C VAL A 272 -2.23 9.18 11.19
N GLY A 273 -2.78 10.39 11.02
CA GLY A 273 -1.99 11.58 10.72
C GLY A 273 -0.98 11.92 11.82
N ASP A 274 -1.40 11.94 13.08
CA ASP A 274 -0.50 12.23 14.22
C ASP A 274 0.53 11.12 14.43
N VAL A 275 0.13 9.86 14.23
CA VAL A 275 1.05 8.70 14.27
C VAL A 275 2.11 8.81 13.17
N LEU A 276 1.73 9.20 11.95
CA LEU A 276 2.69 9.42 10.86
C LEU A 276 3.61 10.62 11.11
N VAL A 277 3.10 11.72 11.66
CA VAL A 277 3.95 12.87 12.05
C VAL A 277 4.95 12.45 13.13
N ARG A 278 4.51 11.73 14.17
CA ARG A 278 5.38 11.19 15.24
C ARG A 278 6.51 10.30 14.69
N LEU A 279 6.19 9.39 13.77
CA LEU A 279 7.16 8.54 13.08
C LEU A 279 8.07 9.33 12.12
N GLY A 280 7.53 10.34 11.43
CA GLY A 280 8.27 11.25 10.55
C GLY A 280 9.30 12.08 11.32
N THR A 281 8.92 12.66 12.46
CA THR A 281 9.81 13.41 13.36
C THR A 281 10.94 12.52 13.87
N ALA A 282 10.64 11.27 14.26
CA ALA A 282 11.67 10.30 14.64
C ALA A 282 12.65 9.99 13.48
N ALA A 283 12.17 9.92 12.24
CA ALA A 283 13.01 9.75 11.06
C ALA A 283 13.85 11.00 10.75
N ALA A 284 13.31 12.19 11.02
CA ALA A 284 13.99 13.47 10.86
C ALA A 284 15.14 13.66 11.87
N VAL A 285 14.94 13.25 13.13
CA VAL A 285 15.98 13.18 14.17
C VAL A 285 17.13 12.28 13.73
N LEU A 286 16.84 11.11 13.15
CA LEU A 286 17.85 10.18 12.61
C LEU A 286 18.48 10.63 11.27
N ARG A 287 18.15 11.83 10.77
CA ARG A 287 18.56 12.36 9.46
C ARG A 287 18.25 11.40 8.29
N LYS A 288 17.05 10.79 8.31
CA LYS A 288 16.58 9.83 7.30
C LYS A 288 15.45 10.35 6.40
N MET A 289 14.96 11.57 6.59
CA MET A 289 13.93 12.10 5.69
C MET A 289 14.52 12.47 4.31
N PRO A 290 13.77 12.32 3.20
CA PRO A 290 14.26 12.61 1.85
C PRO A 290 14.90 13.99 1.66
N CYS A 291 14.31 15.03 2.26
CA CYS A 291 14.84 16.40 2.26
C CYS A 291 16.21 16.55 2.94
N GLN A 292 16.56 15.64 3.86
CA GLN A 292 17.85 15.62 4.56
C GLN A 292 18.84 14.65 3.90
N LYS A 293 18.33 13.58 3.26
CA LYS A 293 19.13 12.55 2.60
C LYS A 293 18.39 11.97 1.38
N PRO A 294 18.81 12.30 0.14
CA PRO A 294 18.19 11.78 -1.08
C PRO A 294 18.24 10.24 -1.18
N SER A 295 19.33 9.62 -0.74
CA SER A 295 19.54 8.16 -0.74
C SER A 295 18.96 7.47 0.51
N THR A 296 17.72 7.84 0.89
CA THR A 296 17.03 7.21 2.02
C THR A 296 16.23 5.97 1.64
N ALA A 297 15.96 5.12 2.63
CA ALA A 297 15.23 3.87 2.46
C ALA A 297 13.76 4.12 2.08
N THR A 298 13.15 3.17 1.35
CA THR A 298 11.81 3.32 0.78
C THR A 298 10.74 3.69 1.81
N ALA A 299 10.76 3.10 3.02
CA ALA A 299 9.82 3.45 4.09
C ALA A 299 9.81 4.96 4.43
N TYR A 300 10.98 5.62 4.45
CA TYR A 300 11.06 7.06 4.73
C TYR A 300 10.62 7.92 3.54
N ARG A 301 10.75 7.41 2.30
CA ARG A 301 10.19 8.06 1.10
C ARG A 301 8.67 7.95 1.09
N GLU A 302 8.13 6.78 1.42
CA GLU A 302 6.68 6.54 1.57
C GLU A 302 6.10 7.45 2.68
N ALA A 303 6.74 7.52 3.86
CA ALA A 303 6.32 8.40 4.94
C ALA A 303 6.24 9.87 4.51
N HIS A 304 7.29 10.40 3.87
CA HIS A 304 7.29 11.77 3.33
C HIS A 304 6.17 12.00 2.31
N GLN A 305 5.82 10.99 1.51
CA GLN A 305 4.80 11.11 0.47
C GLN A 305 3.39 11.12 1.06
N PHE A 306 3.09 10.24 2.01
CA PHE A 306 1.79 10.24 2.70
C PHE A 306 1.65 11.43 3.66
N LEU A 307 2.74 11.92 4.25
CA LEU A 307 2.72 13.18 5.02
C LEU A 307 2.46 14.40 4.13
N ALA A 308 2.97 14.41 2.90
CA ALA A 308 2.59 15.43 1.91
C ALA A 308 1.12 15.29 1.49
N GLN A 309 0.63 14.07 1.24
CA GLN A 309 -0.78 13.80 0.93
C GLN A 309 -1.76 14.31 2.00
N LEU A 310 -1.36 14.26 3.27
CA LEU A 310 -2.15 14.77 4.40
C LEU A 310 -1.95 16.27 4.68
N ASP A 311 -1.12 16.98 3.92
CA ASP A 311 -0.68 18.37 4.18
C ASP A 311 0.08 18.57 5.52
N ARG A 312 0.61 17.49 6.10
CA ARG A 312 1.30 17.46 7.41
C ARG A 312 2.81 17.33 7.32
N LEU A 313 3.39 17.51 6.13
CA LEU A 313 4.84 17.40 5.94
C LEU A 313 5.63 18.47 6.73
N CYS A 314 5.05 19.66 6.91
CA CYS A 314 5.67 20.74 7.67
C CYS A 314 5.74 20.46 9.20
N ASP A 315 4.84 19.63 9.75
CA ASP A 315 4.82 19.25 11.17
C ASP A 315 6.07 18.44 11.58
N VAL A 316 6.76 17.83 10.61
CA VAL A 316 8.00 17.06 10.84
C VAL A 316 9.19 17.97 11.15
N GLY A 317 9.10 19.27 10.85
CA GLY A 317 10.12 20.28 11.17
C GLY A 317 11.42 20.22 10.35
N CYS A 318 11.60 19.22 9.48
CA CYS A 318 12.76 19.13 8.57
C CYS A 318 12.43 19.36 7.09
N CYS A 319 11.16 19.50 6.74
CA CYS A 319 10.72 19.84 5.40
C CYS A 319 10.23 21.30 5.38
N PRO A 320 10.57 22.10 4.35
CA PRO A 320 9.98 23.42 4.20
C PRO A 320 8.46 23.31 3.97
N LYS A 321 7.74 24.41 4.21
CA LYS A 321 6.43 24.61 3.60
C LYS A 321 6.65 24.93 2.12
N GLU A 322 5.99 24.17 1.25
CA GLU A 322 5.83 24.50 -0.17
C GLU A 322 4.72 25.55 -0.33
#